data_AF-A0A4R3VP72-F1
#
_entry.id   AF-A0A4R3VP72-F1
#
_cell.length_a   1.000
_cell.length_b   1.000
_cell.length_c   1.000
_cell.angle_alpha   90.00
_cell.angle_beta   90.00
_cell.angle_gamma   90.00
#
_symmetry.space_group_name_H-M   'P 1'
#
loop_
_entity.id
_entity.type
_entity.pdbx_description
1 polymer ?
#
loop_
_entity_poly.entity_id
_entity_poly.type
_entity_poly.pdbx_seq_one_letter_code
_entity_poly.pdbx_strand_id
1 'polypeptide(L)'
;MKEYYRLSKNNKQEIAENLIDILVKNVPPTKDTRIFIGKWILTDRSEKFKAYYDVWELVLANYYPESRPILFRAISRKSKSEYIASFTGSAYTAEKFSNDNGYWIVCDTKDTLMPEEPKHRKGNYRNTFYPLSEVLQKAKNNGGWGFSDRLLRNYSGENEYIMKIDFSVMQLLKFIK
;
A
#
# COMPACT_ATOMS: atom_id res chain seq x y z
N MET A 1 -6.90 -18.62 -20.54
CA MET A 1 -7.85 -18.47 -19.42
C MET A 1 -7.18 -17.56 -18.40
N LYS A 2 -7.71 -16.37 -18.08
CA LYS A 2 -7.19 -15.57 -16.96
C LYS A 2 -7.66 -16.22 -15.67
N GLU A 3 -6.77 -16.86 -14.91
CA GLU A 3 -7.09 -17.35 -13.58
C GLU A 3 -7.42 -16.17 -12.66
N TYR A 4 -8.67 -16.08 -12.24
CA TYR A 4 -9.07 -15.10 -11.23
C TYR A 4 -8.45 -15.51 -9.90
N TYR A 5 -7.60 -14.66 -9.35
CA TYR A 5 -7.13 -14.84 -7.98
C TYR A 5 -8.32 -14.74 -7.03
N ARG A 6 -8.77 -15.90 -6.52
CA ARG A 6 -9.93 -16.04 -5.64
C ARG A 6 -9.44 -16.33 -4.23
N LEU A 7 -9.92 -15.55 -3.28
CA LEU A 7 -9.69 -15.75 -1.85
C LEU A 7 -11.04 -15.94 -1.16
N SER A 8 -11.11 -16.93 -0.27
CA SER A 8 -12.25 -17.09 0.65
C SER A 8 -12.30 -15.89 1.62
N LYS A 9 -13.42 -15.69 2.33
CA LYS A 9 -13.52 -14.65 3.36
C LYS A 9 -12.46 -14.85 4.46
N ASN A 10 -12.27 -16.09 4.91
CA ASN A 10 -11.30 -16.42 5.96
C ASN A 10 -9.86 -16.15 5.48
N ASN A 11 -9.51 -16.56 4.27
CA ASN A 11 -8.16 -16.32 3.73
C ASN A 11 -7.86 -14.81 3.63
N LYS A 12 -8.85 -13.98 3.27
CA LYS A 12 -8.66 -12.52 3.24
C LYS A 12 -8.37 -11.97 4.63
N GLN A 13 -9.10 -12.45 5.65
CA GLN A 13 -8.92 -12.06 7.03
C GLN A 13 -7.53 -12.47 7.55
N GLU A 14 -7.14 -13.72 7.33
CA GLU A 14 -5.84 -14.25 7.76
C GLU A 14 -4.66 -13.51 7.11
N ILE A 15 -4.76 -13.21 5.80
CA ILE A 15 -3.74 -12.42 5.10
C ILE A 15 -3.68 -10.99 5.68
N ALA A 16 -4.83 -10.35 5.88
CA ALA A 16 -4.88 -8.99 6.43
C ALA A 16 -4.31 -8.91 7.85
N GLU A 17 -4.66 -9.85 8.73
CA GLU A 17 -4.13 -9.94 10.08
C GLU A 17 -2.62 -10.19 10.08
N ASN A 18 -2.14 -11.10 9.23
CA ASN A 18 -0.72 -11.36 9.14
C ASN A 18 0.07 -10.17 8.58
N LEU A 19 -0.49 -9.40 7.63
CA LEU A 19 0.10 -8.13 7.20
C LEU A 19 0.29 -7.18 8.38
N ILE A 20 -0.74 -6.98 9.19
CA ILE A 20 -0.67 -6.10 10.37
C ILE A 20 0.39 -6.61 11.36
N ASP A 21 0.37 -7.91 11.65
CA ASP A 21 1.27 -8.53 12.62
C ASP A 21 2.75 -8.44 12.20
N ILE A 22 3.07 -8.43 10.91
CA ILE A 22 4.45 -8.24 10.43
C ILE A 22 5.03 -6.91 10.94
N LEU A 23 4.24 -5.84 10.90
CA LEU A 23 4.72 -4.52 11.31
C LEU A 23 4.61 -4.34 12.83
N VAL A 24 3.48 -4.75 13.42
CA VAL A 24 3.18 -4.54 14.85
C VAL A 24 3.91 -5.52 15.77
N LYS A 25 3.93 -6.80 15.40
CA LYS A 25 4.49 -7.89 16.23
C LYS A 25 5.84 -8.40 15.73
N ASN A 26 6.31 -7.89 14.60
CA ASN A 26 7.59 -8.28 13.99
C ASN A 26 7.68 -9.80 13.68
N VAL A 27 6.60 -10.38 13.19
CA VAL A 27 6.54 -11.81 12.80
C VAL A 27 6.77 -11.99 11.29
N PRO A 28 7.26 -13.14 10.83
CA PRO A 28 7.40 -13.41 9.40
C PRO A 28 6.03 -13.53 8.69
N PRO A 29 5.95 -13.18 7.40
CA PRO A 29 4.77 -13.41 6.59
C PRO A 29 4.48 -14.90 6.40
N THR A 30 3.21 -15.28 6.42
CA THR A 30 2.78 -16.62 6.00
C THR A 30 2.99 -16.82 4.50
N LYS A 31 2.91 -18.07 4.04
CA LYS A 31 3.01 -18.40 2.61
C LYS A 31 1.99 -17.61 1.77
N ASP A 32 0.75 -17.54 2.23
CA ASP A 32 -0.33 -16.87 1.51
C ASP A 32 -0.13 -15.35 1.48
N THR A 33 0.32 -14.76 2.58
CA THR A 33 0.68 -13.33 2.63
C THR A 33 1.83 -13.00 1.67
N ARG A 34 2.84 -13.86 1.58
CA ARG A 34 3.94 -13.67 0.60
C ARG A 34 3.44 -13.71 -0.84
N ILE A 35 2.59 -14.69 -1.16
CA ILE A 35 1.99 -14.82 -2.49
C ILE A 35 1.14 -13.58 -2.80
N PHE A 36 0.36 -13.12 -1.82
CA PHE A 36 -0.46 -11.91 -1.94
C PHE A 36 0.39 -10.67 -2.25
N ILE A 37 1.43 -10.41 -1.44
CA ILE A 37 2.36 -9.29 -1.64
C ILE A 37 3.04 -9.39 -3.00
N GLY A 38 3.58 -10.57 -3.34
CA GLY A 38 4.25 -10.78 -4.62
C GLY A 38 3.34 -10.52 -5.80
N LYS A 39 2.11 -11.01 -5.77
CA LYS A 39 1.12 -10.72 -6.82
C LYS A 39 0.76 -9.25 -6.86
N TRP A 40 0.59 -8.59 -5.72
CA TRP A 40 0.27 -7.17 -5.69
C TRP A 40 1.33 -6.30 -6.37
N ILE A 41 2.61 -6.58 -6.10
CA ILE A 41 3.76 -5.85 -6.67
C ILE A 41 3.94 -6.18 -8.14
N LEU A 42 3.84 -7.46 -8.52
CA LEU A 42 4.23 -7.93 -9.85
C LEU A 42 3.11 -7.86 -10.90
N THR A 43 1.90 -7.44 -10.52
CA THR A 43 0.75 -7.36 -11.43
C THR A 43 0.24 -5.93 -11.59
N ASP A 44 -0.28 -5.63 -12.78
CA ASP A 44 -0.83 -4.31 -13.07
C ASP A 44 -2.28 -4.15 -12.58
N ARG A 45 -2.86 -2.97 -12.77
CA ARG A 45 -4.25 -2.69 -12.37
C ARG A 45 -5.27 -3.60 -13.05
N SER A 46 -5.03 -4.05 -14.28
CA SER A 46 -5.95 -4.89 -15.06
C SER A 46 -6.04 -6.32 -14.51
N GLU A 47 -5.08 -6.73 -13.70
CA GLU A 47 -5.00 -8.04 -13.06
C GLU A 47 -5.46 -8.01 -11.58
N LYS A 48 -5.65 -6.81 -11.02
CA LYS A 48 -6.10 -6.60 -9.64
C LYS A 48 -7.62 -6.65 -9.56
N PHE A 49 -8.13 -7.81 -9.17
CA PHE A 49 -9.56 -8.04 -8.93
C PHE A 49 -9.99 -7.65 -7.50
N LYS A 50 -11.30 -7.67 -7.26
CA LYS A 50 -11.95 -7.34 -5.97
C LYS A 50 -11.27 -8.00 -4.76
N ALA A 51 -10.80 -9.24 -4.89
CA ALA A 51 -10.16 -9.96 -3.79
C ALA A 51 -8.93 -9.25 -3.22
N TYR A 52 -8.14 -8.55 -4.05
CA TYR A 52 -6.99 -7.78 -3.56
C TYR A 52 -7.42 -6.56 -2.75
N TYR A 53 -8.39 -5.81 -3.29
CA TYR A 53 -8.90 -4.62 -2.64
C TYR A 53 -9.62 -4.95 -1.34
N ASP A 54 -10.35 -6.06 -1.27
CA ASP A 54 -11.00 -6.51 -0.02
C ASP A 54 -9.97 -6.75 1.11
N VAL A 55 -8.80 -7.33 0.80
CA VAL A 55 -7.72 -7.51 1.80
C VAL A 55 -7.17 -6.16 2.23
N TRP A 56 -6.91 -5.25 1.29
CA TRP A 56 -6.39 -3.93 1.64
C TRP A 56 -7.38 -3.08 2.42
N GLU A 57 -8.68 -3.15 2.14
CA GLU A 57 -9.72 -2.50 2.96
C GLU A 57 -9.65 -3.01 4.41
N LEU A 58 -9.50 -4.34 4.62
CA LEU A 58 -9.33 -4.92 5.96
C LEU A 58 -8.07 -4.42 6.65
N VAL A 59 -6.94 -4.38 5.93
CA VAL A 59 -5.66 -3.89 6.47
C VAL A 59 -5.79 -2.41 6.86
N LEU A 60 -6.25 -1.55 5.95
CA LEU A 60 -6.33 -0.11 6.19
C LEU A 60 -7.31 0.25 7.31
N ALA A 61 -8.40 -0.51 7.45
CA ALA A 61 -9.35 -0.31 8.54
C ALA A 61 -8.78 -0.68 9.93
N ASN A 62 -7.73 -1.51 9.99
CA ASN A 62 -7.22 -2.10 11.24
C ASN A 62 -5.75 -1.79 11.56
N TYR A 63 -4.99 -1.28 10.59
CA TYR A 63 -3.60 -0.85 10.75
C TYR A 63 -3.54 0.67 10.92
N TYR A 64 -2.82 1.10 11.96
CA TYR A 64 -2.56 2.52 12.18
C TYR A 64 -1.05 2.76 12.14
N PRO A 65 -0.52 3.47 11.12
CA PRO A 65 0.92 3.70 10.99
C PRO A 65 1.45 4.64 12.07
N GLU A 66 2.72 4.46 12.46
CA GLU A 66 3.44 5.37 13.36
C GLU A 66 4.18 6.48 12.59
N SER A 67 4.63 6.18 11.37
CA SER A 67 5.30 7.15 10.51
C SER A 67 4.31 8.18 9.95
N ARG A 68 4.82 9.37 9.60
CA ARG A 68 4.04 10.46 9.00
C ARG A 68 4.71 11.01 7.73
N PRO A 69 4.92 10.18 6.68
CA PRO A 69 5.53 10.62 5.43
C PRO A 69 4.58 11.48 4.60
N ILE A 70 5.12 12.29 3.69
CA ILE A 70 4.32 12.83 2.57
C ILE A 70 4.30 11.76 1.48
N LEU A 71 3.09 11.43 1.01
CA LEU A 71 2.88 10.39 0.00
C LEU A 71 2.49 11.00 -1.34
N PHE A 72 3.06 10.45 -2.41
CA PHE A 72 2.87 10.89 -3.78
C PHE A 72 2.35 9.75 -4.64
N ARG A 73 1.46 10.08 -5.57
CA ARG A 73 1.05 9.17 -6.64
C ARG A 73 0.91 9.92 -7.95
N ALA A 74 1.67 9.52 -8.95
CA ALA A 74 1.51 10.00 -10.31
C ALA A 74 0.29 9.34 -10.99
N ILE A 75 -0.50 10.13 -11.70
CA ILE A 75 -1.60 9.69 -12.55
C ILE A 75 -1.55 10.42 -13.90
N SER A 76 -1.83 9.71 -14.99
CA SER A 76 -1.74 10.26 -16.36
C SER A 76 -2.91 11.19 -16.73
N ARG A 77 -4.05 11.06 -16.04
CA ARG A 77 -5.26 11.84 -16.32
C ARG A 77 -5.88 12.34 -15.02
N LYS A 78 -6.47 13.54 -15.07
CA LYS A 78 -7.25 14.09 -13.96
C LYS A 78 -8.42 13.14 -13.67
N SER A 79 -8.41 12.51 -12.50
CA SER A 79 -9.49 11.64 -12.04
C SER A 79 -9.74 11.93 -10.57
N LYS A 80 -11.01 12.05 -10.19
CA LYS A 80 -11.45 12.11 -8.79
C LYS A 80 -12.02 10.79 -8.30
N SER A 81 -11.56 9.67 -8.89
CA SER A 81 -12.00 8.35 -8.47
C SER A 81 -11.32 7.94 -7.16
N GLU A 82 -12.13 7.44 -6.24
CA GLU A 82 -11.66 6.90 -4.97
C GLU A 82 -11.45 5.40 -5.09
N TYR A 83 -10.20 4.97 -4.94
CA TYR A 83 -9.81 3.57 -4.96
C TYR A 83 -8.50 3.38 -4.20
N ILE A 84 -8.23 2.14 -3.77
CA ILE A 84 -6.96 1.78 -3.16
C ILE A 84 -5.88 1.69 -4.23
N ALA A 85 -4.74 2.33 -3.97
CA ALA A 85 -3.64 2.38 -4.90
C ALA A 85 -2.29 2.41 -4.18
N SER A 86 -1.24 2.14 -4.95
CA SER A 86 0.14 2.35 -4.53
C SER A 86 0.52 3.83 -4.62
N PHE A 87 1.17 4.30 -3.56
CA PHE A 87 1.81 5.60 -3.42
C PHE A 87 3.30 5.38 -3.15
N THR A 88 4.09 6.43 -3.31
CA THR A 88 5.51 6.46 -2.96
C THR A 88 5.80 7.60 -2.01
N GLY A 89 6.72 7.41 -1.06
CA GLY A 89 7.23 8.50 -0.22
C GLY A 89 8.31 9.36 -0.90
N SER A 90 8.52 9.22 -2.21
CA SER A 90 9.58 9.89 -2.97
C SER A 90 9.00 10.69 -4.15
N ALA A 91 9.18 12.01 -4.11
CA ALA A 91 8.80 12.89 -5.23
C ALA A 91 9.56 12.53 -6.53
N TYR A 92 10.86 12.18 -6.42
CA TYR A 92 11.65 11.70 -7.56
C TYR A 92 11.05 10.45 -8.20
N THR A 93 10.59 9.50 -7.38
CA THR A 93 9.93 8.28 -7.87
C THR A 93 8.61 8.61 -8.55
N ALA A 94 7.82 9.54 -7.98
CA ALA A 94 6.57 10.01 -8.58
C ALA A 94 6.79 10.72 -9.93
N GLU A 95 7.81 11.56 -10.02
CA GLU A 95 8.25 12.21 -11.27
C GLU A 95 8.57 11.17 -12.35
N LYS A 96 9.42 10.19 -12.02
CA LYS A 96 9.79 9.11 -12.94
C LYS A 96 8.57 8.33 -13.45
N PHE A 97 7.58 8.08 -12.60
CA PHE A 97 6.33 7.41 -13.01
C PHE A 97 5.38 8.30 -13.82
N SER A 98 5.47 9.62 -13.66
CA SER A 98 4.66 10.58 -14.41
C SER A 98 5.11 10.71 -15.88
N ASN A 99 6.36 10.35 -16.18
CA ASN A 99 6.94 10.49 -17.52
C ASN A 99 6.77 11.93 -18.06
N ASP A 100 7.14 12.91 -17.23
CA ASP A 100 7.07 14.35 -17.48
C ASP A 100 5.66 14.92 -17.76
N ASN A 101 4.58 14.19 -17.43
CA ASN A 101 3.21 14.63 -17.72
C ASN A 101 2.18 14.13 -16.68
N GLY A 102 1.03 14.79 -16.62
CA GLY A 102 -0.12 14.36 -15.85
C GLY A 102 -0.30 15.11 -14.54
N TYR A 103 -0.71 14.38 -13.51
CA TYR A 103 -1.09 14.93 -12.22
C TYR A 103 -0.47 14.12 -11.09
N TRP A 104 -0.21 14.77 -9.97
CA TRP A 104 0.19 14.13 -8.73
C TRP A 104 -0.96 14.23 -7.73
N ILE A 105 -1.28 13.09 -7.11
CA ILE A 105 -2.02 13.06 -5.86
C ILE A 105 -0.99 13.17 -4.75
N VAL A 106 -1.13 14.17 -3.90
CA VAL A 106 -0.24 14.43 -2.76
C VAL A 106 -1.05 14.32 -1.48
N CYS A 107 -0.53 13.56 -0.52
CA CYS A 107 -1.13 13.36 0.79
C CYS A 107 -0.09 13.69 1.87
N ASP A 108 -0.35 14.74 2.66
CA ASP A 108 0.39 14.96 3.90
C ASP A 108 -0.24 14.10 5.01
N THR A 109 0.40 12.97 5.33
CA THR A 109 -0.17 12.02 6.29
C THR A 109 -0.18 12.55 7.72
N LYS A 110 0.55 13.63 8.02
CA LYS A 110 0.48 14.30 9.32
C LYS A 110 -0.90 14.94 9.53
N ASP A 111 -1.46 15.51 8.47
CA ASP A 111 -2.76 16.18 8.50
C ASP A 111 -3.91 15.18 8.37
N THR A 112 -3.70 14.07 7.65
CA THR A 112 -4.76 13.08 7.43
C THR A 112 -4.92 12.07 8.57
N LEU A 113 -3.86 11.77 9.32
CA LEU A 113 -3.89 10.83 10.45
C LEU A 113 -4.20 11.57 11.75
N MET A 114 -5.42 11.40 12.25
CA MET A 114 -5.86 12.01 13.51
C MET A 114 -5.13 11.38 14.72
N PRO A 115 -4.43 12.16 15.58
CA PRO A 115 -3.66 11.64 16.71
C PRO A 115 -4.47 10.80 17.71
N GLU A 116 -5.77 11.12 17.85
CA GLU A 116 -6.70 10.55 18.83
C GLU A 116 -7.25 9.16 18.41
N GLU A 117 -7.12 8.76 17.14
CA GLU A 117 -7.85 7.61 16.58
C GLU A 117 -7.45 6.19 17.04
N PRO A 118 -6.20 5.85 17.42
CA PRO A 118 -5.76 4.45 17.42
C PRO A 118 -6.34 3.54 18.51
N LYS A 119 -7.03 4.05 19.53
CA LYS A 119 -7.56 3.20 20.62
C LYS A 119 -9.03 2.83 20.48
N HIS A 120 -9.85 3.70 19.88
CA HIS A 120 -11.31 3.54 19.90
C HIS A 120 -11.94 3.22 18.53
N ARG A 121 -11.15 3.26 17.45
CA ARG A 121 -11.67 3.09 16.06
C ARG A 121 -11.04 1.95 15.28
N LYS A 122 -10.33 1.01 15.91
CA LYS A 122 -9.81 -0.17 15.20
C LYS A 122 -10.95 -0.88 14.46
N GLY A 123 -10.74 -1.17 13.18
CA GLY A 123 -11.77 -1.68 12.26
C GLY A 123 -12.52 -0.60 11.47
N ASN A 124 -12.29 0.68 11.79
CA ASN A 124 -12.95 1.83 11.17
C ASN A 124 -11.98 3.00 10.91
N TYR A 125 -10.67 2.76 10.90
CA TYR A 125 -9.71 3.83 10.59
C TYR A 125 -9.94 4.38 9.19
N ARG A 126 -9.73 5.70 9.04
CA ARG A 126 -9.85 6.41 7.78
C ARG A 126 -8.53 7.08 7.43
N ASN A 127 -8.31 7.27 6.14
CA ASN A 127 -7.14 7.98 5.62
C ASN A 127 -5.80 7.42 6.13
N THR A 128 -5.78 6.13 6.47
CA THR A 128 -4.58 5.38 6.84
C THR A 128 -3.88 4.86 5.60
N PHE A 129 -2.65 4.44 5.80
CA PHE A 129 -1.84 3.79 4.78
C PHE A 129 -1.12 2.58 5.38
N TYR A 130 -0.67 1.68 4.50
CA TYR A 130 0.16 0.55 4.88
C TYR A 130 1.54 0.64 4.20
N PRO A 131 2.66 0.70 4.95
CA PRO A 131 4.00 0.87 4.38
C PRO A 131 4.55 -0.47 3.87
N LEU A 132 4.14 -0.87 2.67
CA LEU A 132 4.54 -2.16 2.09
C LEU A 132 6.06 -2.29 1.93
N SER A 133 6.75 -1.19 1.64
CA SER A 133 8.21 -1.16 1.57
C SER A 133 8.89 -1.55 2.90
N GLU A 134 8.32 -1.18 4.06
CA GLU A 134 8.85 -1.56 5.37
C GLU A 134 8.78 -3.08 5.58
N VAL A 135 7.75 -3.75 5.06
CA VAL A 135 7.66 -5.23 5.09
C VAL A 135 8.82 -5.86 4.33
N LEU A 136 9.12 -5.36 3.13
CA LEU A 136 10.21 -5.89 2.30
C LEU A 136 11.58 -5.59 2.90
N GLN A 137 11.77 -4.43 3.52
CA GLN A 137 13.00 -4.07 4.22
C GLN A 137 13.21 -4.96 5.45
N LYS A 138 12.17 -5.17 6.27
CA LYS A 138 12.21 -6.12 7.39
C LYS A 138 12.54 -7.52 6.91
N ALA A 139 11.89 -8.01 5.85
CA ALA A 139 12.20 -9.31 5.27
C ALA A 139 13.67 -9.42 4.86
N LYS A 140 14.18 -8.44 4.10
CA LYS A 140 15.58 -8.41 3.67
C LYS A 140 16.56 -8.46 4.85
N ASN A 141 16.28 -7.73 5.92
CA ASN A 141 17.13 -7.68 7.12
C ASN A 141 17.02 -8.95 7.99
N ASN A 142 15.99 -9.78 7.80
CA ASN A 142 15.74 -11.00 8.57
C ASN A 142 15.87 -12.28 7.73
N GLY A 143 16.88 -12.33 6.84
CA GLY A 143 17.16 -13.54 6.04
C GLY A 143 16.14 -13.81 4.93
N GLY A 144 15.45 -12.77 4.47
CA GLY A 144 14.55 -12.78 3.31
C GLY A 144 13.11 -13.18 3.59
N TRP A 145 12.82 -13.81 4.74
CA TRP A 145 11.47 -14.26 5.13
C TRP A 145 10.74 -15.12 4.07
N GLY A 146 11.48 -15.78 3.18
CA GLY A 146 10.92 -16.61 2.11
C GLY A 146 10.44 -15.82 0.87
N PHE A 147 10.69 -14.51 0.79
CA PHE A 147 10.65 -13.81 -0.49
C PHE A 147 11.87 -14.17 -1.33
N SER A 148 11.76 -14.04 -2.65
CA SER A 148 12.91 -14.23 -3.53
C SER A 148 13.85 -13.02 -3.44
N ASP A 149 15.16 -13.27 -3.54
CA ASP A 149 16.17 -12.21 -3.54
C ASP A 149 15.95 -11.18 -4.65
N ARG A 150 15.45 -11.64 -5.81
CA ARG A 150 15.10 -10.76 -6.92
C ARG A 150 14.00 -9.78 -6.54
N LEU A 151 12.94 -10.25 -5.87
CA LEU A 151 11.84 -9.38 -5.44
C LEU A 151 12.35 -8.38 -4.40
N LEU A 152 13.07 -8.84 -3.39
CA LEU A 152 13.59 -7.95 -2.35
C LEU A 152 14.57 -6.92 -2.91
N ARG A 153 15.49 -7.31 -3.79
CA ARG A 153 16.44 -6.39 -4.42
C ARG A 153 15.74 -5.32 -5.26
N ASN A 154 14.73 -5.70 -6.03
CA ASN A 154 14.08 -4.78 -6.96
C ASN A 154 13.09 -3.83 -6.28
N TYR A 155 12.37 -4.31 -5.25
CA TYR A 155 11.19 -3.61 -4.74
C TYR A 155 11.34 -3.06 -3.30
N SER A 156 12.33 -3.51 -2.51
CA SER A 156 12.50 -3.00 -1.12
C SER A 156 12.84 -1.50 -1.04
N GLY A 157 13.41 -0.94 -2.11
CA GLY A 157 13.80 0.47 -2.21
C GLY A 157 12.76 1.39 -2.86
N GLU A 158 11.62 0.87 -3.33
CA GLU A 158 10.63 1.70 -4.05
C GLU A 158 9.84 2.65 -3.14
N ASN A 159 9.99 2.48 -1.83
CA ASN A 159 9.30 3.27 -0.82
C ASN A 159 7.78 3.27 -1.04
N GLU A 160 7.23 2.09 -1.36
CA GLU A 160 5.81 1.88 -1.67
C GLU A 160 4.95 1.89 -0.40
N TYR A 161 3.81 2.57 -0.50
CA TYR A 161 2.75 2.65 0.50
C TYR A 161 1.39 2.33 -0.17
N ILE A 162 0.52 1.60 0.52
CA ILE A 162 -0.83 1.31 0.04
C ILE A 162 -1.81 2.23 0.76
N MET A 163 -2.62 2.95 0.01
CA MET A 163 -3.56 3.93 0.57
C MET A 163 -4.81 4.03 -0.30
N LYS A 164 -5.95 4.34 0.33
CA LYS A 164 -7.18 4.71 -0.37
C LYS A 164 -7.17 6.18 -0.73
N ILE A 165 -7.40 6.50 -1.99
CA ILE A 165 -7.50 7.89 -2.45
C ILE A 165 -8.78 8.51 -1.88
N ASP A 166 -8.63 9.66 -1.21
CA ASP A 166 -9.72 10.50 -0.69
C ASP A 166 -9.37 11.97 -0.96
N PHE A 167 -10.10 12.60 -1.89
CA PHE A 167 -9.86 14.00 -2.28
C PHE A 167 -10.43 15.03 -1.30
N SER A 168 -11.09 14.62 -0.22
CA SER A 168 -11.43 15.52 0.88
C SER A 168 -10.23 15.90 1.72
N VAL A 169 -9.17 15.07 1.70
CA VAL A 169 -7.93 15.28 2.47
C VAL A 169 -6.66 15.28 1.61
N MET A 170 -6.74 14.87 0.34
CA MET A 170 -5.61 14.85 -0.59
C MET A 170 -5.65 15.99 -1.61
N GLN A 171 -4.47 16.44 -2.03
CA GLN A 171 -4.31 17.46 -3.07
C GLN A 171 -4.09 16.83 -4.44
N LEU A 172 -4.74 17.37 -5.46
CA LEU A 172 -4.51 17.00 -6.86
C LEU A 172 -3.80 18.14 -7.59
N LEU A 173 -2.52 17.95 -7.87
CA LEU A 173 -1.66 18.95 -8.49
C LEU A 173 -1.35 18.57 -9.93
N LYS A 174 -1.35 19.54 -10.84
CA LYS A 174 -0.84 19.32 -12.20
C LYS A 174 0.69 19.31 -12.12
N PHE A 175 1.34 18.28 -12.65
CA PHE A 175 2.79 18.28 -12.79
C PHE A 175 3.17 19.17 -13.98
N ILE A 176 4.04 20.14 -13.74
CA ILE A 176 4.59 21.05 -14.75
C ILE A 176 6.10 21.01 -14.56
N LYS A 177 6.83 20.76 -15.64
CA LYS A 177 8.29 20.78 -15.67
C LYS A 177 8.82 22.20 -15.69
#